data_AF-A0A1Y0ETI6-F1
#
_entry.id   AF-A0A1Y0ETI6-F1
#
_cell.length_a   1.000
_cell.length_b   1.000
_cell.length_c   1.000
_cell.angle_alpha   90.00
_cell.angle_beta   90.00
_cell.angle_gamma   90.00
#
_symmetry.space_group_name_H-M   'P 1'
#
loop_
_entity.id
_entity.type
_entity.pdbx_description
1 polymer ?
#
loop_
_entity_poly.entity_id
_entity_poly.type
_entity_poly.pdbx_seq_one_letter_code
_entity_poly.pdbx_strand_id
1 'polypeptide(L)'
;MALGIIGHNTSVTMAAGILLLVQQSPLSQYAPLLERHGLQLGILILTVGVMAPLITGKVKADEIVFLLGNWKTLVAVAVGMFVAWLGGRGVGLMTADPTVVTGLLIGTILGVAFLRGVPVGPLIAAGMLAVILRK
;
A
#
# COMPACT_ATOMS: atom_id res chain seq x y z
N MET A 1 16.37 -5.34 11.42
CA MET A 1 17.51 -5.03 10.53
C MET A 1 18.06 -6.27 9.83
N ALA A 2 18.25 -7.41 10.51
CA ALA A 2 18.72 -8.65 9.88
C ALA A 2 17.91 -9.08 8.64
N LEU A 3 16.57 -9.03 8.69
CA LEU A 3 15.71 -9.38 7.54
C LEU A 3 15.76 -8.36 6.37
N GLY A 4 15.97 -7.06 6.64
CA GLY A 4 16.04 -6.01 5.60
C GLY A 4 17.39 -5.97 4.87
N ILE A 5 18.47 -6.32 5.58
CA ILE A 5 19.82 -6.44 5.02
C ILE A 5 19.92 -7.69 4.13
N ILE A 6 19.27 -8.80 4.51
CA ILE A 6 19.22 -10.02 3.70
C ILE A 6 18.34 -9.82 2.44
N GLY A 7 17.27 -9.01 2.54
CA GLY A 7 16.34 -8.75 1.44
C GLY A 7 16.84 -7.77 0.36
N HIS A 8 18.00 -7.12 0.53
CA HIS A 8 18.55 -6.12 -0.41
C HIS A 8 17.57 -4.97 -0.79
N ASN A 9 16.52 -4.74 -0.01
CA ASN A 9 15.44 -3.84 -0.39
C ASN A 9 15.53 -2.54 0.41
N THR A 10 16.13 -1.52 -0.20
CA THR A 10 16.47 -0.22 0.43
C THR A 10 15.26 0.45 1.07
N SER A 11 14.07 0.27 0.49
CA SER A 11 12.81 0.80 1.04
C SER A 11 12.42 0.16 2.37
N VAL A 12 12.58 -1.17 2.52
CA VAL A 12 12.29 -1.88 3.79
C VAL A 12 13.29 -1.44 4.86
N THR A 13 14.57 -1.34 4.49
CA THR A 13 15.64 -0.97 5.41
C THR A 13 15.50 0.47 5.90
N MET A 14 15.13 1.41 5.02
CA MET A 14 14.81 2.79 5.41
C MET A 14 13.58 2.86 6.33
N ALA A 15 12.48 2.17 5.98
CA ALA A 15 11.28 2.15 6.82
C ALA A 15 11.56 1.57 8.22
N ALA A 16 12.29 0.46 8.29
CA ALA A 16 12.67 -0.16 9.55
C ALA A 16 13.64 0.71 10.37
N GLY A 17 14.57 1.41 9.71
CA GLY A 17 15.48 2.35 10.37
C GLY A 17 14.74 3.54 10.99
N ILE A 18 13.80 4.14 10.26
CA ILE A 18 12.97 5.24 10.76
C ILE A 18 12.11 4.77 11.94
N LEU A 19 11.46 3.61 11.83
CA LEU A 19 10.63 3.06 12.91
C LEU A 19 11.44 2.83 14.19
N LEU A 20 12.66 2.30 14.08
CA LEU A 20 13.54 2.07 15.23
C LEU A 20 14.02 3.39 15.86
N LEU A 21 14.32 4.41 15.05
CA LEU A 21 14.68 5.75 15.55
C LEU A 21 13.51 6.42 16.29
N VAL A 22 12.28 6.27 15.77
CA VAL A 22 11.07 6.79 16.42
C VAL A 22 10.79 6.04 17.73
N GLN A 23 11.02 4.73 17.79
CA GLN A 23 10.84 3.93 19.00
C GLN A 23 11.80 4.30 20.13
N GLN A 24 13.03 4.70 19.81
CA GLN A 24 14.07 5.13 20.78
C GLN A 24 13.92 6.60 21.22
N SER A 25 12.99 7.34 20.61
CA SER A 25 12.77 8.77 20.84
C SER A 25 11.47 9.01 21.61
N PRO A 26 11.31 10.12 22.36
CA PRO A 26 10.02 10.53 22.96
C PRO A 26 8.90 10.79 21.93
N LEU A 27 9.17 10.63 20.63
CA LEU A 27 8.19 10.66 19.54
C LEU A 27 7.25 9.43 19.53
N SER A 28 7.49 8.40 20.34
CA SER A 28 6.56 7.25 20.47
C SER A 28 5.14 7.66 20.85
N GLN A 29 4.95 8.79 21.54
CA GLN A 29 3.64 9.36 21.87
C GLN A 29 2.82 9.77 20.62
N TYR A 30 3.49 10.07 19.49
CA TYR A 30 2.84 10.39 18.22
C TYR A 30 2.65 9.17 17.32
N ALA A 31 3.16 8.00 17.70
CA ALA A 31 2.98 6.76 16.95
C ALA A 31 1.49 6.41 16.70
N PRO A 32 0.55 6.58 17.66
CA PRO A 32 -0.88 6.34 17.41
C PRO A 32 -1.48 7.34 16.42
N LEU A 33 -0.97 8.58 16.41
CA LEU A 33 -1.40 9.62 15.48
C LEU A 33 -0.91 9.32 14.06
N LEU A 34 0.32 8.83 13.95
CA LEU A 34 0.94 8.38 12.70
C LEU A 34 0.28 7.12 12.16
N GLU A 35 -0.17 6.21 13.01
CA GLU A 35 -0.89 5.01 12.60
C GLU A 35 -2.30 5.36 12.06
N ARG A 36 -3.02 6.28 12.74
CA ARG A 36 -4.35 6.74 12.30
C ARG A 36 -4.32 7.61 11.04
N HIS A 37 -3.44 8.60 10.99
CA HIS A 37 -3.43 9.58 9.88
C HIS A 37 -2.38 9.26 8.82
N GLY A 38 -1.34 8.47 9.13
CA GLY A 38 -0.27 8.17 8.19
C GLY A 38 -0.74 7.37 6.98
N LEU A 39 -1.68 6.43 7.16
CA LEU A 39 -2.32 5.74 6.04
C LEU A 39 -3.12 6.72 5.16
N GLN A 40 -3.93 7.58 5.77
CA GLN A 40 -4.74 8.56 5.04
C GLN A 40 -3.87 9.57 4.28
N LEU A 41 -2.82 10.09 4.92
CA LEU A 41 -1.83 10.98 4.30
C LEU A 41 -1.04 10.28 3.19
N GLY A 42 -0.66 9.01 3.39
CA GLY A 42 0.03 8.20 2.39
C GLY A 42 -0.84 7.98 1.14
N ILE A 43 -2.12 7.62 1.32
CA ILE A 43 -3.09 7.46 0.23
C ILE A 43 -3.30 8.80 -0.50
N LEU A 44 -3.39 9.91 0.24
CA LEU A 44 -3.52 11.23 -0.35
C LEU A 44 -2.30 11.57 -1.24
N ILE A 45 -1.08 11.38 -0.73
CA ILE A 45 0.16 11.62 -1.49
C ILE A 45 0.24 10.71 -2.71
N LEU A 46 -0.12 9.43 -2.58
CA LEU A 46 -0.20 8.48 -3.69
C LEU A 46 -1.20 8.95 -4.76
N THR A 47 -2.39 9.39 -4.35
CA THR A 47 -3.44 9.86 -5.26
C THR A 47 -2.98 11.10 -6.03
N VAL A 48 -2.36 12.07 -5.34
CA VAL A 48 -1.77 13.25 -5.98
C VAL A 48 -0.68 12.86 -6.98
N GLY A 49 0.22 11.94 -6.60
CA GLY A 49 1.28 11.45 -7.48
C GLY A 49 0.75 10.77 -8.74
N VAL A 50 -0.32 9.98 -8.62
CA VAL A 50 -0.99 9.34 -9.76
C VAL A 50 -1.72 10.34 -10.65
N MET A 51 -2.23 11.46 -10.10
CA MET A 51 -2.89 12.52 -10.87
C MET A 51 -1.91 13.54 -11.49
N ALA A 52 -0.66 13.61 -11.03
CA ALA A 52 0.36 14.52 -11.57
C ALA A 52 0.58 14.44 -13.10
N PRO A 53 0.50 13.27 -13.78
CA PRO A 53 0.62 13.18 -15.23
C PRO A 53 -0.48 13.94 -15.99
N LEU A 54 -1.66 14.13 -15.40
CA LEU A 54 -2.73 14.91 -16.02
C LEU A 54 -2.38 16.40 -16.12
N ILE A 55 -1.73 16.94 -15.09
CA ILE A 55 -1.34 18.36 -15.02
C ILE A 55 -0.13 18.64 -15.93
N THR A 56 0.78 17.67 -16.05
CA THR A 56 1.94 17.78 -16.95
C THR A 56 1.62 17.60 -18.43
N GLY A 57 0.34 17.38 -18.79
CA GLY A 57 -0.12 17.27 -20.18
C GLY A 57 0.38 16.02 -20.90
N LYS A 58 0.91 15.02 -20.16
CA LYS A 58 1.39 13.75 -20.72
C LYS A 58 0.25 12.83 -21.18
N VAL A 59 -0.96 13.09 -20.72
CA VAL A 59 -2.18 12.35 -21.08
C VAL A 59 -3.10 13.33 -21.81
N LYS A 60 -3.25 13.17 -23.13
CA LYS A 60 -4.21 13.98 -23.90
C LYS A 60 -5.62 13.38 -23.76
N ALA A 61 -6.64 14.23 -23.69
CA ALA A 61 -8.04 13.77 -23.57
C ALA A 61 -8.46 12.83 -24.72
N ASP A 62 -7.91 13.03 -25.92
CA ASP A 62 -8.14 12.15 -27.08
C ASP A 62 -7.56 10.74 -26.91
N GLU A 63 -6.47 10.59 -26.16
CA GLU A 63 -5.91 9.27 -25.86
C GLU A 63 -6.84 8.50 -24.92
N ILE A 64 -7.54 9.16 -24.00
CA ILE A 64 -8.46 8.49 -23.05
C ILE A 64 -9.60 7.78 -23.81
N VAL A 65 -10.14 8.41 -24.85
CA VAL A 65 -11.20 7.83 -25.69
C VAL A 65 -10.67 6.65 -26.51
N PHE A 66 -9.45 6.76 -27.04
CA PHE A 66 -8.80 5.66 -27.77
C PHE A 66 -8.42 4.48 -26.85
N LEU A 67 -8.01 4.78 -25.62
CA LEU A 67 -7.72 3.79 -24.58
C LEU A 67 -8.99 3.01 -24.19
N LEU A 68 -10.17 3.63 -24.16
CA LEU A 68 -11.44 2.92 -23.92
C LEU A 68 -11.81 1.94 -25.05
N GLY A 69 -11.30 2.15 -26.27
CA GLY A 69 -11.52 1.25 -27.40
C GLY A 69 -10.65 -0.02 -27.39
N ASN A 70 -9.63 -0.09 -26.53
CA ASN A 70 -8.70 -1.22 -26.48
C ASN A 70 -9.04 -2.17 -25.31
N TRP A 71 -9.25 -3.45 -25.64
CA TRP A 71 -9.56 -4.50 -24.67
C TRP A 71 -8.58 -4.54 -23.48
N LYS A 72 -7.28 -4.31 -23.73
CA LYS A 72 -6.26 -4.34 -22.67
C LYS A 72 -6.49 -3.27 -21.60
N THR A 73 -6.91 -2.08 -22.02
CA THR A 73 -7.20 -0.96 -21.14
C THR A 73 -8.53 -1.12 -20.43
N LEU A 74 -9.52 -1.74 -21.07
CA LEU A 74 -10.77 -2.11 -20.39
C LEU A 74 -10.50 -3.08 -19.23
N VAL A 75 -9.66 -4.10 -19.46
CA VAL A 75 -9.23 -5.03 -18.42
C VAL A 75 -8.43 -4.31 -17.33
N ALA A 76 -7.53 -3.39 -17.69
CA ALA A 76 -6.78 -2.61 -16.71
C ALA A 76 -7.70 -1.74 -15.82
N VAL A 77 -8.73 -1.12 -16.40
CA VAL A 77 -9.73 -0.35 -15.64
C VAL A 77 -10.54 -1.26 -14.71
N ALA A 78 -10.98 -2.42 -15.20
CA ALA A 78 -11.73 -3.39 -14.39
C ALA A 78 -10.89 -3.89 -13.20
N VAL A 79 -9.62 -4.24 -13.43
CA VAL A 79 -8.69 -4.64 -12.36
C VAL A 79 -8.44 -3.47 -11.39
N GLY A 80 -8.25 -2.26 -11.89
CA GLY A 80 -8.07 -1.06 -11.05
C GLY A 80 -9.27 -0.81 -10.14
N MET A 81 -10.49 -0.92 -10.67
CA MET A 81 -11.72 -0.80 -9.90
C MET A 81 -11.84 -1.91 -8.84
N PHE A 82 -11.49 -3.14 -9.20
CA PHE A 82 -11.49 -4.27 -8.27
C PHE A 82 -10.49 -4.07 -7.12
N VAL A 83 -9.26 -3.66 -7.41
CA VAL A 83 -8.23 -3.42 -6.39
C VAL A 83 -8.59 -2.23 -5.49
N ALA A 84 -9.18 -1.15 -6.03
CA ALA A 84 -9.66 -0.03 -5.23
C ALA A 84 -10.76 -0.47 -4.25
N TRP A 85 -11.69 -1.32 -4.70
CA TRP A 85 -12.72 -1.90 -3.85
C TRP A 85 -12.14 -2.79 -2.74
N LEU A 86 -11.14 -3.62 -3.06
CA LEU A 86 -10.40 -4.40 -2.06
C LEU A 86 -9.72 -3.50 -1.02
N GLY A 87 -9.10 -2.39 -1.46
CA GLY A 87 -8.47 -1.43 -0.57
C GLY A 87 -9.44 -0.88 0.48
N GLY A 88 -10.64 -0.48 0.06
CA GLY A 88 -11.68 0.01 0.98
C GLY A 88 -12.09 -1.02 2.05
N ARG A 89 -12.30 -2.29 1.65
CA ARG A 89 -12.57 -3.40 2.57
C ARG A 89 -11.37 -3.69 3.50
N GLY A 90 -10.16 -3.60 2.96
CA GLY A 90 -8.91 -3.82 3.68
C GLY A 90 -8.71 -2.80 4.81
N VAL A 91 -8.98 -1.51 4.58
CA VAL A 91 -8.93 -0.48 5.64
C VAL A 91 -9.85 -0.87 6.80
N GLY A 92 -11.09 -1.29 6.50
CA GLY A 92 -12.06 -1.69 7.53
C GLY A 92 -11.63 -2.91 8.33
N LEU A 93 -11.00 -3.90 7.68
CA LEU A 93 -10.48 -5.08 8.38
C LEU A 93 -9.31 -4.72 9.29
N MET A 94 -8.43 -3.82 8.84
CA MET A 94 -7.27 -3.39 9.61
C MET A 94 -7.65 -2.60 10.86
N THR A 95 -8.71 -1.79 10.80
CA THR A 95 -9.22 -1.07 11.97
C THR A 95 -10.03 -1.96 12.92
N ALA A 96 -10.65 -3.03 12.41
CA ALA A 96 -11.44 -3.95 13.21
C ALA A 96 -10.60 -4.97 13.99
N ASP A 97 -9.49 -5.45 13.42
CA ASP A 97 -8.75 -6.60 13.97
C ASP A 97 -7.21 -6.42 13.91
N PRO A 98 -6.58 -5.83 14.94
CA PRO A 98 -5.14 -5.54 14.96
C PRO A 98 -4.27 -6.82 14.93
N THR A 99 -4.80 -7.95 15.40
CA THR A 99 -4.11 -9.25 15.31
C THR A 99 -3.92 -9.69 13.86
N VAL A 100 -4.91 -9.44 13.01
CA VAL A 100 -4.84 -9.74 11.57
C VAL A 100 -3.80 -8.86 10.88
N VAL A 101 -3.72 -7.57 11.25
CA VAL A 101 -2.71 -6.63 10.73
C VAL A 101 -1.30 -7.13 11.04
N THR A 102 -1.08 -7.59 12.27
CA THR A 102 0.23 -8.11 12.70
C THR A 102 0.63 -9.34 11.90
N GLY A 103 -0.30 -10.29 11.69
CA GLY A 103 -0.06 -11.47 10.86
C GLY A 103 0.26 -11.11 9.40
N LEU A 104 -0.43 -10.12 8.84
CA LEU A 104 -0.17 -9.61 7.50
C LEU A 104 1.21 -8.95 7.36
N LEU A 105 1.62 -8.16 8.35
CA LEU A 105 2.94 -7.53 8.36
C LEU A 105 4.04 -8.59 8.38
N ILE A 106 3.91 -9.61 9.22
CA ILE A 106 4.87 -10.73 9.26
C ILE A 106 4.92 -11.44 7.91
N GLY A 107 3.76 -11.81 7.36
CA GLY A 107 3.68 -12.51 6.08
C GLY A 107 4.26 -11.71 4.92
N THR A 108 3.99 -10.40 4.85
CA THR A 108 4.53 -9.51 3.81
C THR A 108 6.05 -9.31 3.95
N ILE A 109 6.57 -9.20 5.17
CA ILE A 109 8.03 -9.14 5.42
C ILE A 109 8.71 -10.42 4.97
N LEU A 110 8.15 -11.59 5.34
CA LEU A 110 8.68 -12.88 4.90
C LEU A 110 8.62 -13.01 3.37
N GLY A 111 7.49 -12.64 2.75
CA GLY A 111 7.36 -12.66 1.30
C GLY A 111 8.41 -11.80 0.59
N VAL A 112 8.64 -10.58 1.07
CA VAL A 112 9.69 -9.70 0.54
C VAL A 112 11.08 -10.30 0.72
N ALA A 113 11.37 -10.85 1.92
CA ALA A 113 12.68 -11.42 2.23
C ALA A 113 13.02 -12.65 1.38
N PHE A 114 12.05 -13.54 1.13
CA PHE A 114 12.28 -14.79 0.39
C PHE A 114 12.04 -14.67 -1.12
N LEU A 115 11.05 -13.88 -1.55
CA LEU A 115 10.63 -13.79 -2.95
C LEU A 115 11.21 -12.56 -3.67
N ARG A 116 12.08 -11.77 -3.01
CA ARG A 116 12.61 -10.48 -3.53
C ARG A 116 11.52 -9.49 -3.94
N GLY A 117 10.34 -9.57 -3.32
CA GLY A 117 9.21 -8.67 -3.58
C GLY A 117 9.42 -7.27 -3.02
N VAL A 118 8.50 -6.34 -3.33
CA VAL A 118 8.49 -4.99 -2.75
C VAL A 118 7.41 -4.92 -1.67
N PRO A 119 7.68 -4.30 -0.51
CA PRO A 119 6.66 -4.08 0.52
C PRO A 119 5.59 -3.11 0.00
N VAL A 120 4.44 -3.63 -0.44
CA VAL A 120 3.31 -2.81 -0.96
C VAL A 120 2.36 -2.35 0.15
N GLY A 121 2.71 -2.61 1.41
CA GLY A 121 1.89 -2.33 2.58
C GLY A 121 0.83 -3.41 2.85
N PRO A 122 0.33 -3.49 4.09
CA PRO A 122 -0.67 -4.49 4.49
C PRO A 122 -2.05 -4.25 3.84
N LEU A 123 -2.31 -3.07 3.24
CA LEU A 123 -3.63 -2.70 2.74
C LEU A 123 -4.16 -3.66 1.65
N ILE A 124 -3.33 -3.99 0.66
CA ILE A 124 -3.73 -4.86 -0.45
C ILE A 124 -3.96 -6.29 0.04
N ALA A 125 -3.06 -6.77 0.90
CA ALA A 125 -3.19 -8.08 1.54
C ALA A 125 -4.45 -8.13 2.43
N ALA A 126 -4.78 -7.03 3.11
CA ALA A 126 -5.96 -6.94 3.97
C ALA A 126 -7.24 -6.96 3.14
N GLY A 127 -7.24 -6.28 1.99
CA GLY A 127 -8.34 -6.33 1.03
C GLY A 127 -8.59 -7.74 0.51
N MET A 128 -7.53 -8.46 0.11
CA MET A 128 -7.65 -9.87 -0.30
C MET A 128 -8.16 -10.76 0.85
N LEU A 129 -7.62 -10.59 2.04
CA LEU A 129 -8.03 -11.36 3.21
C LEU A 129 -9.49 -11.06 3.60
N ALA A 130 -9.94 -9.81 3.49
CA ALA A 130 -11.33 -9.42 3.78
C ALA A 130 -12.33 -10.16 2.87
N VAL A 131 -12.01 -10.31 1.58
CA VAL A 131 -12.83 -11.09 0.64
C VAL A 131 -12.87 -12.57 1.01
N ILE A 132 -11.74 -13.14 1.43
CA ILE A 132 -11.64 -14.55 1.84
C ILE A 132 -12.43 -14.78 3.14
N LEU A 133 -12.30 -13.87 4.11
CA LEU A 133 -12.96 -13.94 5.42
C LEU A 133 -14.45 -13.54 5.36
N ARG A 134 -14.97 -13.13 4.19
CA ARG A 134 -16.35 -12.66 3.99
C ARG A 134 -16.80 -11.58 5.00
N LYS A 135 -15.87 -10.70 5.42
CA LYS A 135 -16.19 -9.47 6.18
C LYS A 135 -16.16 -8.24 5.28
#